data_AF-A0A4D9EXT0-F1
#
_entry.id   AF-A0A4D9EXT0-F1
#
_cell.length_a   1.000
_cell.length_b   1.000
_cell.length_c   1.000
_cell.angle_alpha   90.00
_cell.angle_beta   90.00
_cell.angle_gamma   90.00
#
_symmetry.space_group_name_H-M   'P 1'
#
loop_
_entity.id
_entity.type
_entity.pdbx_description
1 polymer ?
#
loop_
_entity_poly.entity_id
_entity_poly.type
_entity_poly.pdbx_seq_one_letter_code
_entity_poly.pdbx_strand_id
1 'polypeptide(L)'
;MELSEYVQSGLQILADSGCFSPSAYTVLLQTAFQSLLNAQADQVALDHPVLKHIDPTVLKHCHAAAATCILEAGKHKADKPTISTYLEDCKFDRERIEQFCTEYQKNKDTLEIILGSIGRCPLHVTDVSWRLEYQIKTNQLHKTYRPAYLVTLNVENSDSRSHPDVSFSCTMEQLQDLVGKLKDAAKSLERASQM
;
A
#
# COMPACT_ATOMS: atom_id res chain seq x y z
N MET A 1 -4.89 -8.81 -14.51
CA MET A 1 -4.27 -9.37 -13.30
C MET A 1 -3.44 -10.56 -13.73
N GLU A 2 -2.15 -10.59 -13.44
CA GLU A 2 -1.28 -11.71 -13.81
C GLU A 2 -0.83 -12.42 -12.53
N LEU A 3 -1.46 -13.54 -12.20
CA LEU A 3 -1.06 -14.39 -11.07
C LEU A 3 -0.18 -15.53 -11.57
N SER A 4 0.80 -15.93 -10.75
CA SER A 4 1.67 -17.08 -11.04
C SER A 4 0.86 -18.38 -11.19
N GLU A 5 1.40 -19.36 -11.93
CA GLU A 5 0.78 -20.69 -12.10
C GLU A 5 0.48 -21.37 -10.76
N TYR A 6 1.34 -21.18 -9.75
CA TYR A 6 1.11 -21.70 -8.40
C TYR A 6 -0.16 -21.11 -7.76
N VAL A 7 -0.38 -19.80 -7.90
CA VAL A 7 -1.58 -19.14 -7.38
C VAL A 7 -2.82 -19.56 -8.17
N GLN A 8 -2.71 -19.65 -9.50
CA GLN A 8 -3.81 -20.13 -10.33
C GLN A 8 -4.21 -21.57 -10.00
N SER A 9 -3.25 -22.45 -9.72
CA SER A 9 -3.51 -23.82 -9.27
C SER A 9 -4.29 -23.84 -7.95
N GLY A 10 -3.91 -23.01 -6.98
CA GLY A 10 -4.62 -22.90 -5.71
C GLY A 10 -6.04 -22.35 -5.85
N LEU A 11 -6.26 -21.39 -6.77
CA LEU A 11 -7.58 -20.89 -7.12
C LEU A 11 -8.43 -21.96 -7.79
N GLN A 12 -7.87 -22.75 -8.71
CA GLN A 12 -8.60 -23.84 -9.37
C GLN A 12 -9.04 -24.93 -8.38
N ILE A 13 -8.21 -25.25 -7.38
CA ILE A 13 -8.62 -26.18 -6.31
C ILE A 13 -9.72 -25.56 -5.44
N LEU A 14 -9.62 -24.26 -5.16
CA LEU A 14 -10.66 -23.52 -4.44
C LEU A 14 -11.97 -23.42 -5.25
N ALA A 15 -11.91 -23.49 -6.58
CA ALA A 15 -13.07 -23.50 -7.47
C ALA A 15 -13.79 -24.86 -7.48
N ASP A 16 -13.09 -25.95 -7.18
CA ASP A 16 -13.63 -27.30 -7.24
C ASP A 16 -14.67 -27.53 -6.13
N SER A 17 -15.88 -27.93 -6.53
CA SER A 17 -16.97 -28.30 -5.62
C SER A 17 -16.78 -29.66 -4.97
N GLY A 18 -15.93 -30.52 -5.52
CA GLY A 18 -15.52 -31.77 -4.90
C GLY A 18 -14.54 -31.58 -3.74
N CYS A 19 -13.68 -30.56 -3.81
CA CYS A 19 -12.71 -30.23 -2.76
C CYS A 19 -13.27 -29.27 -1.71
N PHE A 20 -14.06 -28.28 -2.12
CA PHE A 20 -14.64 -27.28 -1.23
C PHE A 20 -16.16 -27.26 -1.34
N SER A 21 -16.83 -27.58 -0.23
CA SER A 21 -18.27 -27.34 -0.10
C SER A 21 -18.58 -25.84 -0.12
N PRO A 22 -19.82 -25.41 -0.46
CA PRO A 22 -20.18 -23.99 -0.48
C PRO A 22 -19.92 -23.26 0.85
N SER A 23 -20.11 -23.96 1.98
CA SER A 23 -19.81 -23.41 3.31
C SER A 23 -18.31 -23.33 3.58
N ALA A 24 -17.52 -24.33 3.15
CA ALA A 24 -16.07 -24.30 3.29
C ALA A 24 -15.44 -23.18 2.44
N TYR A 25 -15.93 -22.99 1.20
CA TYR A 25 -15.54 -21.88 0.34
C TYR A 25 -15.83 -20.52 0.99
N THR A 26 -17.06 -20.33 1.48
CA THR A 26 -17.48 -19.08 2.13
C THR A 26 -16.59 -18.75 3.33
N VAL A 27 -16.33 -19.74 4.20
CA VAL A 27 -15.47 -19.56 5.38
C VAL A 27 -14.04 -19.22 4.95
N LEU A 28 -13.47 -19.93 3.97
CA LEU A 28 -12.10 -19.65 3.51
C LEU A 28 -11.98 -18.26 2.91
N LEU A 29 -12.94 -17.85 2.10
CA LEU A 29 -12.98 -16.51 1.49
C LEU A 29 -13.04 -15.41 2.57
N GLN A 30 -13.93 -15.57 3.55
CA GLN A 30 -14.05 -14.63 4.67
C GLN A 30 -12.78 -14.58 5.51
N THR A 31 -12.19 -15.74 5.80
CA THR A 31 -10.90 -15.85 6.49
C THR A 31 -9.79 -15.15 5.72
N ALA A 32 -9.74 -15.31 4.39
CA ALA A 32 -8.76 -14.63 3.55
C ALA A 32 -8.90 -13.10 3.64
N PHE A 33 -10.11 -12.55 3.52
CA PHE A 33 -10.34 -11.12 3.74
C PHE A 33 -9.96 -10.69 5.17
N GLN A 34 -10.37 -11.42 6.20
CA GLN A 34 -10.05 -11.07 7.59
C GLN A 34 -8.55 -11.07 7.87
N SER A 35 -7.80 -12.04 7.34
CA SER A 35 -6.34 -12.10 7.50
C SER A 35 -5.65 -10.87 6.89
N LEU A 36 -6.13 -10.39 5.75
CA LEU A 36 -5.58 -9.20 5.08
C LEU A 36 -5.96 -7.90 5.77
N LEU A 37 -7.17 -7.81 6.33
CA LEU A 37 -7.68 -6.58 6.93
C LEU A 37 -7.28 -6.42 8.40
N ASN A 38 -7.05 -7.52 9.13
CA ASN A 38 -6.73 -7.52 10.55
C ASN A 38 -5.44 -8.29 10.82
N ALA A 39 -4.34 -7.57 11.07
CA ALA A 39 -3.01 -8.13 11.38
C ALA A 39 -2.96 -9.04 12.63
N GLN A 40 -4.01 -9.05 13.46
CA GLN A 40 -4.10 -9.84 14.70
C GLN A 40 -4.89 -11.16 14.53
N ALA A 41 -5.45 -11.43 13.34
CA ALA A 41 -6.32 -12.58 13.08
C ALA A 41 -5.58 -13.88 12.68
N ASP A 42 -4.28 -13.81 12.39
CA ASP A 42 -3.53 -14.86 11.69
C ASP A 42 -3.43 -16.22 12.40
N GLN A 43 -3.60 -16.29 13.72
CA GLN A 43 -3.42 -17.54 14.46
C GLN A 43 -4.70 -18.35 14.69
N VAL A 44 -5.90 -17.78 14.47
CA VAL A 44 -7.18 -18.46 14.82
C VAL A 44 -8.05 -18.72 13.59
N ALA A 45 -7.79 -18.07 12.46
CA ALA A 45 -8.77 -18.00 11.37
C ALA A 45 -8.90 -19.30 10.53
N LEU A 46 -7.92 -20.21 10.54
CA LEU A 46 -7.94 -21.47 9.77
C LEU A 46 -8.44 -22.68 10.57
N ASP A 47 -8.63 -22.58 11.88
CA ASP A 47 -9.05 -23.70 12.75
C ASP A 47 -10.58 -23.96 12.76
N HIS A 48 -11.30 -23.41 11.78
CA HIS A 48 -12.75 -23.49 11.71
C HIS A 48 -13.23 -24.95 11.54
N PRO A 49 -14.26 -25.42 12.27
CA PRO A 49 -14.73 -26.81 12.23
C PRO A 49 -15.15 -27.26 10.83
N VAL A 50 -15.64 -26.33 10.00
CA VAL A 50 -16.02 -26.60 8.61
C VAL A 50 -14.81 -26.93 7.73
N LEU A 51 -13.60 -26.50 8.07
CA LEU A 51 -12.41 -26.71 7.24
C LEU A 51 -11.59 -27.95 7.64
N LYS A 52 -11.92 -28.61 8.76
CA LYS A 52 -11.14 -29.73 9.33
C LYS A 52 -11.03 -30.97 8.44
N HIS A 53 -11.94 -31.12 7.47
CA HIS A 53 -11.96 -32.26 6.57
C HIS A 53 -11.05 -32.09 5.34
N ILE A 54 -10.51 -30.88 5.13
CA ILE A 54 -9.62 -30.54 4.02
C ILE A 54 -8.17 -30.73 4.47
N ASP A 55 -7.33 -31.24 3.58
CA ASP A 55 -5.90 -31.38 3.85
C ASP A 55 -5.28 -30.02 4.24
N PRO A 56 -4.52 -29.93 5.35
CA PRO A 56 -3.97 -28.66 5.83
C PRO A 56 -3.04 -27.95 4.83
N THR A 57 -2.33 -28.71 3.98
CA THR A 57 -1.44 -28.13 2.97
C THR A 57 -2.24 -27.51 1.83
N VAL A 58 -3.29 -28.19 1.38
CA VAL A 58 -4.24 -27.68 0.38
C VAL A 58 -4.96 -26.45 0.92
N LEU A 59 -5.41 -26.49 2.18
CA LEU A 59 -6.09 -25.38 2.83
C LEU A 59 -5.22 -24.11 2.85
N LYS A 60 -3.96 -24.23 3.30
CA LYS A 60 -3.00 -23.11 3.32
C LYS A 60 -2.68 -22.61 1.92
N HIS A 61 -2.57 -23.52 0.95
CA HIS A 61 -2.32 -23.16 -0.44
C HIS A 61 -3.48 -22.35 -1.04
N CYS A 62 -4.72 -22.82 -0.90
CA CYS A 62 -5.92 -22.12 -1.36
C CYS A 62 -6.11 -20.78 -0.64
N HIS A 63 -5.85 -20.72 0.67
CA HIS A 63 -5.90 -19.47 1.43
C HIS A 63 -4.89 -18.45 0.91
N ALA A 64 -3.63 -18.86 0.71
CA ALA A 64 -2.60 -17.99 0.16
C ALA A 64 -2.95 -17.53 -1.26
N ALA A 65 -3.49 -18.43 -2.09
CA ALA A 65 -3.92 -18.11 -3.44
C ALA A 65 -5.07 -17.09 -3.46
N ALA A 66 -6.09 -17.29 -2.61
CA ALA A 66 -7.20 -16.37 -2.45
C ALA A 66 -6.74 -15.00 -1.95
N ALA A 67 -5.92 -14.96 -0.89
CA ALA A 67 -5.35 -13.73 -0.36
C ALA A 67 -4.53 -12.97 -1.42
N THR A 68 -3.72 -13.68 -2.21
CA THR A 68 -2.95 -13.09 -3.31
C THR A 68 -3.87 -12.51 -4.39
N CYS A 69 -4.93 -13.24 -4.77
CA CYS A 69 -5.90 -12.75 -5.74
C CYS A 69 -6.63 -11.49 -5.26
N ILE A 70 -7.02 -11.44 -3.97
CA ILE A 70 -7.65 -10.27 -3.35
C ILE A 70 -6.71 -9.06 -3.39
N LEU A 71 -5.44 -9.25 -3.02
CA LEU A 71 -4.43 -8.19 -3.05
C LEU A 71 -4.17 -7.68 -4.47
N GLU A 72 -4.06 -8.58 -5.45
CA GLU A 72 -3.80 -8.19 -6.84
C GLU A 72 -5.01 -7.45 -7.45
N ALA A 73 -6.24 -7.87 -7.10
CA ALA A 73 -7.46 -7.15 -7.47
C ALA A 73 -7.47 -5.73 -6.88
N GLY A 74 -7.11 -5.59 -5.60
CA GLY A 74 -7.00 -4.29 -4.92
C GLY A 74 -5.95 -3.38 -5.55
N LYS A 75 -4.75 -3.91 -5.80
CA LYS A 75 -3.64 -3.20 -6.43
C LYS A 75 -4.01 -2.62 -7.80
N HIS A 76 -4.76 -3.38 -8.60
CA HIS A 76 -5.22 -2.93 -9.91
C HIS A 76 -6.54 -2.15 -9.88
N LYS A 77 -7.12 -1.91 -8.70
CA LYS A 77 -8.45 -1.32 -8.54
C LYS A 77 -9.50 -2.01 -9.43
N ALA A 78 -9.41 -3.34 -9.51
CA ALA A 78 -10.20 -4.14 -10.43
C ALA A 78 -11.70 -3.96 -10.15
N ASP A 79 -12.48 -3.83 -11.21
CA ASP A 79 -13.93 -3.76 -11.16
C ASP A 79 -14.55 -5.16 -11.16
N LYS A 80 -15.85 -5.23 -10.84
CA LYS A 80 -16.60 -6.50 -10.82
C LYS A 80 -16.43 -7.32 -12.11
N PRO A 81 -16.59 -6.77 -13.33
CA PRO A 81 -16.44 -7.58 -14.54
C PRO A 81 -15.01 -8.10 -14.74
N THR A 82 -13.98 -7.32 -14.45
CA THR A 82 -12.58 -7.78 -14.55
C THR A 82 -12.30 -8.96 -13.60
N ILE A 83 -12.80 -8.88 -12.37
CA ILE A 83 -12.66 -9.97 -11.39
C ILE A 83 -13.45 -11.19 -11.83
N SER A 84 -14.69 -11.01 -12.29
CA SER A 84 -15.54 -12.10 -12.76
C SER A 84 -14.91 -12.86 -13.92
N THR A 85 -14.45 -12.17 -14.98
CA THR A 85 -13.77 -12.83 -16.11
C THR A 85 -12.54 -13.60 -15.67
N TYR A 86 -11.74 -13.03 -14.75
CA TYR A 86 -10.55 -13.71 -14.25
C TYR A 86 -10.86 -14.98 -13.45
N LEU A 87 -11.91 -14.95 -12.61
CA LEU A 87 -12.33 -16.12 -11.84
C LEU A 87 -12.99 -17.19 -12.72
N GLU A 88 -13.68 -16.79 -13.80
CA GLU A 88 -14.19 -17.70 -14.84
C GLU A 88 -13.04 -18.48 -15.50
N ASP A 89 -11.94 -17.80 -15.84
CA ASP A 89 -10.72 -18.44 -16.36
C ASP A 89 -10.09 -19.42 -15.35
N CYS A 90 -10.28 -19.15 -14.05
CA CYS A 90 -9.89 -20.04 -12.95
C CYS A 90 -10.90 -21.17 -12.66
N LYS A 91 -11.92 -21.35 -13.52
CA LYS A 91 -12.97 -22.38 -13.43
C LYS A 91 -13.95 -22.22 -12.26
N PHE A 92 -14.14 -21.02 -11.74
CA PHE A 92 -15.16 -20.77 -10.72
C PHE A 92 -16.56 -20.84 -11.32
N ASP A 93 -17.51 -21.37 -10.55
CA ASP A 93 -18.92 -21.29 -10.89
C ASP A 93 -19.50 -19.89 -10.57
N ARG A 94 -20.65 -19.59 -11.16
CA ARG A 94 -21.31 -18.29 -11.05
C ARG A 94 -21.64 -17.89 -9.60
N GLU A 95 -21.99 -18.85 -8.75
CA GLU A 95 -22.34 -18.56 -7.35
C GLU A 95 -21.09 -18.15 -6.56
N ARG A 96 -19.98 -18.88 -6.71
CA ARG A 96 -18.70 -18.53 -6.06
C ARG A 96 -18.15 -17.20 -6.53
N ILE A 97 -18.28 -16.89 -7.82
CA ILE A 97 -17.86 -15.59 -8.38
C ILE A 97 -18.69 -14.46 -7.77
N GLU A 98 -20.01 -14.61 -7.72
CA GLU A 98 -20.87 -13.57 -7.16
C GLU A 98 -20.57 -13.35 -5.67
N GLN A 99 -20.31 -14.42 -4.91
CA GLN A 99 -19.87 -14.35 -3.52
C GLN A 99 -18.52 -13.63 -3.38
N PHE A 100 -17.53 -13.97 -4.21
CA PHE A 100 -16.22 -13.31 -4.22
C PHE A 100 -16.37 -11.82 -4.49
N CYS A 101 -17.09 -11.46 -5.56
CA CYS A 101 -17.30 -10.08 -5.96
C CYS A 101 -18.05 -9.29 -4.86
N THR A 102 -19.05 -9.90 -4.22
CA THR A 102 -19.81 -9.25 -3.14
C THR A 102 -18.93 -8.95 -1.94
N GLU A 103 -18.13 -9.92 -1.48
CA GLU A 103 -17.24 -9.74 -0.33
C GLU A 103 -16.09 -8.77 -0.68
N TYR A 104 -15.58 -8.81 -1.91
CA TYR A 104 -14.59 -7.83 -2.39
C TYR A 104 -15.13 -6.41 -2.38
N GLN A 105 -16.33 -6.16 -2.94
CA GLN A 105 -16.91 -4.81 -2.96
C GLN A 105 -17.15 -4.26 -1.55
N LYS A 106 -17.58 -5.12 -0.62
CA LYS A 106 -17.78 -4.75 0.79
C LYS A 106 -16.49 -4.30 1.48
N ASN A 107 -15.36 -4.92 1.15
CA ASN A 107 -14.07 -4.68 1.80
C ASN A 107 -13.12 -3.79 0.97
N LYS A 108 -13.54 -3.35 -0.23
CA LYS A 108 -12.71 -2.65 -1.20
C LYS A 108 -12.06 -1.40 -0.63
N ASP A 109 -12.85 -0.51 -0.03
CA ASP A 109 -12.35 0.77 0.48
C ASP A 109 -11.30 0.56 1.59
N THR A 110 -11.56 -0.36 2.51
CA THR A 110 -10.62 -0.72 3.59
C THR A 110 -9.33 -1.30 3.02
N LEU A 111 -9.44 -2.17 2.02
CA LEU A 111 -8.29 -2.79 1.37
C LEU A 111 -7.44 -1.76 0.60
N GLU A 112 -8.07 -0.81 -0.08
CA GLU A 112 -7.36 0.30 -0.74
C GLU A 112 -6.65 1.21 0.27
N ILE A 113 -7.25 1.48 1.43
CA ILE A 113 -6.62 2.25 2.52
C ILE A 113 -5.38 1.52 3.05
N ILE A 114 -5.50 0.21 3.33
CA ILE A 114 -4.38 -0.60 3.83
C ILE A 114 -3.27 -0.70 2.77
N LEU A 115 -3.60 -0.96 1.51
CA LEU A 115 -2.60 -1.00 0.45
C LEU A 115 -1.95 0.37 0.20
N GLY A 116 -2.71 1.45 0.35
CA GLY A 116 -2.20 2.82 0.26
C GLY A 116 -1.22 3.18 1.39
N SER A 117 -1.36 2.56 2.56
CA SER A 117 -0.38 2.69 3.66
C SER A 117 0.81 1.75 3.51
N ILE A 118 0.69 0.68 2.71
CA ILE A 118 1.79 -0.24 2.39
C ILE A 118 2.61 0.32 1.23
N GLY A 119 3.70 1.01 1.58
CA GLY A 119 4.65 1.54 0.62
C GLY A 119 5.50 2.62 1.25
N ARG A 120 6.63 2.95 0.62
CA ARG A 120 7.42 4.12 1.02
C ARG A 120 6.73 5.35 0.46
N CYS A 121 5.81 5.94 1.21
CA CYS A 121 5.45 7.33 0.94
C CYS A 121 6.72 8.17 1.18
N PRO A 122 7.11 9.05 0.24
CA PRO A 122 8.18 10.00 0.53
C PRO A 122 7.78 10.82 1.76
N LEU A 123 8.77 11.14 2.58
CA LEU A 123 8.65 11.98 3.76
C LEU A 123 7.77 13.22 3.48
N HIS A 124 6.71 13.39 4.27
CA HIS A 124 5.78 14.49 4.10
C HIS A 124 6.26 15.71 4.89
N VAL A 125 6.56 16.81 4.21
CA VAL A 125 6.95 18.07 4.86
C VAL A 125 5.68 18.75 5.38
N THR A 126 5.56 18.88 6.69
CA THR A 126 4.38 19.50 7.35
C THR A 126 4.58 20.98 7.66
N ASP A 127 5.82 21.38 7.95
CA ASP A 127 6.13 22.75 8.35
C ASP A 127 7.57 23.12 8.00
N VAL A 128 7.88 24.42 8.06
CA VAL A 128 9.21 24.98 7.82
C VAL A 128 9.56 26.04 8.86
N SER A 129 10.66 25.82 9.57
CA SER A 129 11.28 26.79 10.47
C SER A 129 12.53 27.36 9.84
N TRP A 130 12.74 28.67 9.93
CA TRP A 130 13.95 29.31 9.40
C TRP A 130 14.48 30.40 10.31
N ARG A 131 15.79 30.64 10.24
CA ARG A 131 16.44 31.78 10.89
C ARG A 131 17.60 32.30 10.04
N LEU A 132 17.85 33.60 10.16
CA LEU A 132 19.03 34.23 9.58
C LEU A 132 20.18 34.17 10.60
N GLU A 133 21.28 33.54 10.21
CA GLU A 133 22.52 33.49 10.96
C GLU A 133 23.58 34.38 10.32
N TYR A 134 24.42 35.00 11.15
CA TYR A 134 25.56 35.76 10.68
C TYR A 134 26.84 35.10 11.15
N GLN A 135 27.58 34.50 10.21
CA GLN A 135 28.81 33.80 10.55
C GLN A 135 29.96 34.80 10.58
N ILE A 136 30.54 34.99 11.76
CA ILE A 136 31.78 35.76 11.96
C ILE A 136 32.92 34.77 12.12
N LYS A 137 33.69 34.55 11.05
CA LYS A 137 34.94 33.80 11.11
C LYS A 137 36.11 34.76 11.01
N THR A 138 36.91 34.84 12.08
CA THR A 138 38.12 35.67 12.14
C THR A 138 39.33 34.73 12.21
N ASN A 139 39.96 34.47 11.06
CA ASN A 139 41.28 33.86 11.01
C ASN A 139 42.29 34.92 10.55
N GLN A 140 43.53 34.87 11.02
CA GLN A 140 44.51 35.97 10.95
C GLN A 140 44.81 36.49 9.53
N LEU A 141 44.41 35.76 8.46
CA LEU A 141 44.59 36.17 7.07
C LEU A 141 43.29 36.47 6.29
N HIS A 142 42.13 35.96 6.72
CA HIS A 142 40.86 36.14 6.01
C HIS A 142 39.70 36.34 6.98
N LYS A 143 39.03 37.49 6.90
CA LYS A 143 37.76 37.75 7.56
C LYS A 143 36.63 37.38 6.61
N THR A 144 35.82 36.40 6.98
CA THR A 144 34.61 36.05 6.21
C THR A 144 33.40 36.40 7.06
N TYR A 145 32.71 37.45 6.64
CA TYR A 145 31.43 37.87 7.18
C TYR A 145 30.36 37.52 6.15
N ARG A 146 29.57 36.47 6.41
CA ARG A 146 28.51 36.06 5.47
C ARG A 146 27.21 35.74 6.21
N PRO A 147 26.08 36.32 5.76
CA PRO A 147 24.77 35.86 6.18
C PRO A 147 24.53 34.44 5.63
N ALA A 148 23.92 33.59 6.44
CA ALA A 148 23.45 32.27 6.04
C ALA A 148 22.03 32.06 6.58
N TYR A 149 21.18 31.44 5.79
CA TYR A 149 19.85 31.03 6.24
C TYR A 149 19.94 29.60 6.74
N LEU A 150 19.57 29.36 7.99
CA LEU A 150 19.34 28.01 8.49
C LEU A 150 17.86 27.70 8.34
N VAL A 151 17.55 26.66 7.56
CA VAL A 151 16.19 26.19 7.30
C VAL A 151 16.06 24.78 7.85
N THR A 152 14.94 24.50 8.51
CA THR A 152 14.56 23.18 9.01
C THR A 152 13.18 22.85 8.47
N LEU A 153 13.08 21.72 7.77
CA LEU A 153 11.82 21.17 7.29
C LEU A 153 11.35 20.13 8.30
N ASN A 154 10.16 20.35 8.84
CA ASN A 154 9.53 19.43 9.77
C ASN A 154 8.87 18.33 8.94
N VAL A 155 9.13 17.08 9.32
CA VAL A 155 8.75 15.93 8.50
C VAL A 155 7.91 14.96 9.30
N GLU A 156 6.79 14.54 8.71
CA GLU A 156 5.95 13.46 9.22
C GLU A 156 6.01 12.24 8.29
N ASN A 157 6.00 11.05 8.88
CA ASN A 157 5.79 9.79 8.17
C ASN A 157 4.62 9.06 8.84
N SER A 158 3.74 8.47 8.04
CA SER A 158 2.67 7.57 8.49
C SER A 158 3.23 6.29 9.11
N ASP A 159 4.46 5.90 8.75
CA ASP A 159 5.15 4.82 9.44
C ASP A 159 5.55 5.30 10.84
N SER A 160 5.28 4.48 11.85
CA SER A 160 5.50 4.71 13.29
C SER A 160 6.95 4.98 13.74
N ARG A 161 7.84 5.31 12.79
CA ARG A 161 9.21 5.73 13.02
C ARG A 161 9.31 7.24 12.79
N SER A 162 9.51 8.00 13.87
CA SER A 162 9.81 9.43 13.75
C SER A 162 11.09 9.60 12.94
N HIS A 163 11.00 10.24 11.77
CA HIS A 163 12.18 10.65 11.03
C HIS A 163 12.70 11.97 11.61
N PRO A 164 14.03 12.17 11.68
CA PRO A 164 14.56 13.46 12.10
C PRO A 164 14.20 14.54 11.07
N ASP A 165 13.91 15.74 11.56
CA ASP A 165 13.71 16.92 10.73
C ASP A 165 14.93 17.17 9.83
N VAL A 166 14.69 17.76 8.66
CA VAL A 166 15.75 18.02 7.68
C VAL A 166 16.24 19.46 7.84
N SER A 167 17.41 19.64 8.44
CA SER A 167 18.03 20.95 8.63
C SER A 167 19.21 21.18 7.67
N PHE A 168 19.27 22.35 7.04
CA PHE A 168 20.38 22.77 6.18
C PHE A 168 20.61 24.28 6.23
N SER A 169 21.84 24.70 5.90
CA SER A 169 22.21 26.11 5.76
C SER A 169 22.42 26.48 4.30
N CYS A 170 21.90 27.63 3.86
CA CYS A 170 22.05 28.09 2.48
C CYS A 170 22.34 29.60 2.36
N THR A 171 22.92 30.03 1.23
CA THR A 171 23.05 31.45 0.88
C THR A 171 21.72 32.02 0.37
N MET A 172 21.66 33.35 0.23
CA MET A 172 20.49 34.00 -0.40
C MET A 172 20.23 33.48 -1.82
N GLU A 173 21.26 33.30 -2.65
CA GLU A 173 21.06 32.80 -4.01
C GLU A 173 20.54 31.36 -4.02
N GLN A 174 21.07 30.51 -3.14
CA GLN A 174 20.61 29.11 -2.99
C GLN A 174 19.17 29.04 -2.49
N LEU A 175 18.76 29.93 -1.58
CA LEU A 175 17.38 30.01 -1.11
C LEU A 175 16.43 30.45 -2.24
N GLN A 176 16.85 31.43 -3.05
CA GLN A 176 16.08 31.88 -4.21
C GLN A 176 15.92 30.76 -5.25
N ASP A 177 16.99 30.01 -5.54
CA ASP A 177 16.95 28.84 -6.43
C ASP A 177 16.00 27.74 -5.91
N LEU A 178 16.05 27.44 -4.61
CA LEU A 178 15.15 26.48 -3.97
C LEU A 178 13.68 26.89 -4.15
N VAL A 179 13.34 28.14 -3.83
CA VAL A 179 11.98 28.67 -4.00
C VAL A 179 11.54 28.66 -5.46
N GLY A 180 12.45 28.97 -6.39
CA GLY A 180 12.19 28.90 -7.83
C GLY A 180 11.81 27.48 -8.26
N LYS A 181 12.63 26.48 -7.90
CA LYS A 181 12.37 25.07 -8.20
C LYS A 181 11.06 24.56 -7.60
N LEU A 182 10.73 24.96 -6.38
CA LEU A 182 9.46 24.60 -5.74
C LEU A 182 8.24 25.17 -6.49
N LYS A 183 8.33 26.42 -6.98
CA LYS A 183 7.28 27.03 -7.81
C LYS A 183 7.12 26.31 -9.15
N ASP A 184 8.22 25.93 -9.78
CA ASP A 184 8.18 25.20 -11.06
C ASP A 184 7.62 23.78 -10.91
N ALA A 185 7.93 23.11 -9.78
CA ALA A 185 7.33 21.83 -9.43
C ALA A 185 5.82 21.96 -9.22
N ALA A 186 5.36 22.97 -8.48
CA ALA A 186 3.93 23.23 -8.27
C ALA A 186 3.19 23.45 -9.60
N LYS A 187 3.73 24.30 -10.48
CA LYS A 187 3.15 24.52 -11.83
C LYS A 187 3.14 23.27 -12.70
N SER A 188 4.12 22.38 -12.53
CA SER A 188 4.17 21.13 -13.29
C SER A 188 3.12 20.14 -12.81
N LEU A 189 2.86 20.10 -11.50
CA LEU A 189 1.77 19.31 -10.93
C LEU A 189 0.40 19.82 -11.39
N GLU A 190 0.18 21.15 -11.37
CA GLU A 190 -1.06 21.76 -11.87
C GLU A 190 -1.36 21.35 -13.32
N ARG A 191 -0.36 21.43 -14.21
CA ARG A 191 -0.51 20.99 -15.60
C ARG A 191 -0.84 19.51 -15.74
N ALA A 192 -0.22 18.65 -14.94
CA ALA A 192 -0.48 17.21 -14.96
C ALA A 192 -1.87 16.86 -14.44
N SER A 193 -2.41 17.63 -13.49
CA SER A 193 -3.75 17.41 -12.92
C SER A 193 -4.91 17.85 -13.83
N GLN A 194 -4.63 18.64 -14.87
CA GLN A 194 -5.60 19.10 -15.86
C GLN A 194 -5.73 18.16 -17.07
N MET A 195 -4.89 17.13 -17.14
CA MET A 195 -4.99 16.03 -18.12
C MET A 195 -5.83 14.90 -17.55
#